data_AF-A0A7S3FHV2-F1
#
_entry.id   AF-A0A7S3FHV2-F1
#
_cell.length_a   1.000
_cell.length_b   1.000
_cell.length_c   1.000
_cell.angle_alpha   90.00
_cell.angle_beta   90.00
_cell.angle_gamma   90.00
#
_symmetry.space_group_name_H-M   'P 1'
#
loop_
_entity.id
_entity.type
_entity.pdbx_description
1 polymer ?
#
loop_
_entity_poly.entity_id
_entity_poly.type
_entity_poly.pdbx_seq_one_letter_code
_entity_poly.pdbx_strand_id
1 'polypeptide(L)'
;GLADYRYFPEPDLPPVELTDARMERCCEAMGELPWERRARYEALGLPVDDVLLLADAKATGDYFDAVLAEGADAKAAANWIMGDIMGYMKVEKKAIDELALTPPVLAELLTLIAEGTVSGKIAKELLPELLEKGGSPRALVDERGLGMVSD
;
A
#
# COMPACT_ATOMS: atom_id res chain seq x y z
N GLY A 1 -2.77 45.43 17.97
CA GLY A 1 -4.20 45.11 17.79
C GLY A 1 -4.35 44.33 16.50
N LEU A 2 -5.40 43.49 16.40
CA LEU A 2 -5.71 42.74 15.18
C LEU A 2 -6.05 43.71 14.04
N ALA A 3 -5.62 43.40 12.83
CA ALA A 3 -5.84 44.23 11.65
C ALA A 3 -7.30 44.16 11.18
N ASP A 4 -7.83 45.29 10.72
CA ASP A 4 -9.16 45.38 10.10
C ASP A 4 -9.05 45.18 8.59
N TYR A 5 -9.50 44.00 8.12
CA TYR A 5 -9.42 43.58 6.72
C TYR A 5 -10.56 44.12 5.84
N ARG A 6 -11.56 44.82 6.41
CA ARG A 6 -12.67 45.45 5.67
C ARG A 6 -13.34 44.52 4.65
N TYR A 7 -13.72 43.31 5.07
CA TYR A 7 -14.44 42.35 4.22
C TYR A 7 -15.75 42.94 3.68
N PHE A 8 -15.99 42.80 2.38
CA PHE A 8 -17.26 43.09 1.72
C PHE A 8 -17.54 42.03 0.64
N PRO A 9 -18.81 41.79 0.25
CA PRO A 9 -19.15 40.83 -0.79
C PRO A 9 -18.56 41.23 -2.15
N GLU A 10 -17.94 40.28 -2.84
CA GLU A 10 -17.38 40.48 -4.18
C GLU A 10 -18.51 40.75 -5.19
N PRO A 11 -18.64 41.97 -5.75
CA PRO A 11 -19.73 42.30 -6.67
C PRO A 11 -19.61 41.60 -8.03
N ASP A 12 -18.40 41.23 -8.45
CA ASP A 12 -18.16 40.66 -9.79
C ASP A 12 -18.44 39.15 -9.84
N LEU A 13 -18.56 38.49 -8.68
CA LEU A 13 -18.83 37.06 -8.58
C LEU A 13 -20.28 36.82 -8.12
N PRO A 14 -21.14 36.21 -8.97
CA PRO A 14 -22.45 35.79 -8.51
C PRO A 14 -22.31 34.72 -7.41
N PRO A 15 -23.27 34.62 -6.48
CA PRO A 15 -23.26 33.59 -5.45
C PRO A 15 -23.16 32.19 -6.04
N VAL A 16 -22.30 31.35 -5.47
CA VAL A 16 -22.19 29.94 -5.87
C VAL A 16 -23.34 29.15 -5.25
N GLU A 17 -24.20 28.59 -6.10
CA GLU A 17 -25.24 27.66 -5.66
C GLU A 17 -24.70 26.22 -5.61
N LEU A 18 -24.89 25.56 -4.47
CA LEU A 18 -24.60 24.14 -4.27
C LEU A 18 -25.91 23.38 -4.33
N THR A 19 -26.18 22.74 -5.47
CA THR A 19 -27.35 21.89 -5.65
C THR A 19 -27.13 20.53 -5.00
N ASP A 20 -28.22 19.86 -4.60
CA ASP A 20 -28.17 18.50 -4.05
C ASP A 20 -27.45 17.53 -4.99
N ALA A 21 -27.76 17.57 -6.29
CA ALA A 21 -27.09 16.76 -7.30
C ALA A 21 -25.58 17.04 -7.42
N ARG A 22 -25.12 18.27 -7.09
CA ARG A 22 -23.68 18.58 -7.05
C ARG A 22 -23.04 18.06 -5.77
N MET A 23 -23.75 18.11 -4.64
CA MET A 23 -23.29 17.52 -3.38
C MET A 23 -23.19 16.00 -3.48
N GLU A 24 -24.21 15.33 -4.03
CA GLU A 24 -24.22 13.89 -4.25
C GLU A 24 -23.03 13.42 -5.10
N ARG A 25 -22.77 14.09 -6.24
CA ARG A 25 -21.58 13.77 -7.06
C ARG A 25 -20.26 13.95 -6.31
N CYS A 26 -20.16 14.94 -5.43
CA CYS A 26 -18.96 15.12 -4.61
C CYS A 26 -18.82 14.00 -3.57
N CYS A 27 -19.92 13.61 -2.92
CA CYS A 27 -19.95 12.48 -1.99
C CYS A 27 -19.62 11.15 -2.68
N GLU A 28 -20.13 10.91 -3.89
CA GLU A 28 -19.83 9.69 -4.67
C GLU A 28 -18.39 9.64 -5.17
N ALA A 29 -17.79 10.81 -5.46
CA ALA A 29 -16.39 10.89 -5.85
C ALA A 29 -15.42 10.74 -4.67
N MET A 30 -15.90 10.88 -3.43
CA MET A 30 -15.13 10.53 -2.25
C MET A 30 -15.04 9.01 -2.16
N GLY A 31 -13.83 8.48 -2.31
CA GLY A 31 -13.55 7.08 -2.02
C GLY A 31 -13.60 6.77 -0.52
N GLU A 32 -13.03 5.62 -0.13
CA GLU A 32 -12.87 5.26 1.28
C GLU A 32 -12.11 6.36 2.04
N LEU A 33 -12.65 6.79 3.18
CA LEU A 33 -12.06 7.84 4.00
C LEU A 33 -10.94 7.26 4.87
N PRO A 34 -9.92 8.06 5.25
CA PRO A 34 -8.78 7.55 6.01
C PRO A 34 -9.16 6.82 7.30
N TRP A 35 -10.18 7.29 8.04
CA TRP A 35 -10.61 6.63 9.28
C TRP A 35 -11.36 5.31 9.03
N GLU A 36 -12.05 5.17 7.90
CA GLU A 36 -12.72 3.93 7.50
C GLU A 36 -11.67 2.89 7.15
N ARG A 37 -10.66 3.29 6.38
CA ARG A 37 -9.50 2.47 6.04
C ARG A 37 -8.74 2.00 7.28
N ARG A 38 -8.49 2.90 8.23
CA ARG A 38 -7.85 2.57 9.52
C ARG A 38 -8.67 1.52 10.28
N ALA A 39 -9.98 1.74 10.44
CA ALA A 39 -10.86 0.79 11.13
C ALA A 39 -10.87 -0.59 10.43
N ARG A 40 -10.87 -0.62 9.10
CA ARG A 40 -10.74 -1.86 8.32
C ARG A 40 -9.43 -2.57 8.60
N TYR A 41 -8.30 -1.87 8.63
CA TYR A 41 -6.98 -2.44 8.94
C TYR A 41 -6.84 -2.89 10.39
N GLU A 42 -7.42 -2.18 11.35
CA GLU A 42 -7.52 -2.63 12.75
C GLU A 42 -8.29 -3.95 12.87
N ALA A 43 -9.38 -4.10 12.11
CA ALA A 43 -10.17 -5.32 12.08
C ALA A 43 -9.40 -6.53 11.50
N LEU A 44 -8.34 -6.30 10.71
CA LEU A 44 -7.40 -7.34 10.25
C LEU A 44 -6.41 -7.77 11.35
N GLY A 45 -6.45 -7.12 12.52
CA GLY A 45 -5.58 -7.41 13.66
C GLY A 45 -4.14 -6.92 13.45
N LEU A 46 -3.96 -5.85 12.67
CA LEU A 46 -2.67 -5.18 12.51
C LEU A 46 -2.34 -4.31 13.74
N PRO A 47 -1.05 -4.14 14.07
CA PRO A 47 -0.61 -3.18 15.08
C PRO A 47 -1.04 -1.75 14.73
N VAL A 48 -1.36 -0.95 15.75
CA VAL A 48 -1.82 0.45 15.57
C VAL A 48 -0.83 1.28 14.76
N ASP A 49 0.48 1.11 14.99
CA ASP A 49 1.52 1.86 14.27
C ASP A 49 1.53 1.52 12.76
N ASP A 50 1.33 0.25 12.41
CA ASP A 50 1.26 -0.20 11.00
C ASP A 50 -0.02 0.31 10.35
N VAL A 51 -1.15 0.25 11.05
CA VAL A 51 -2.44 0.79 10.59
C VAL A 51 -2.32 2.25 10.21
N LEU A 52 -1.73 3.06 11.09
CA LEU A 52 -1.58 4.49 10.86
C LEU A 52 -0.74 4.76 9.62
N LEU A 53 0.38 4.04 9.45
CA LEU A 53 1.26 4.28 8.31
C LEU A 53 0.66 3.81 6.98
N LEU A 54 0.05 2.63 6.96
CA LEU A 54 -0.59 2.07 5.77
C LEU A 54 -1.80 2.92 5.33
N ALA A 55 -2.59 3.42 6.28
CA ALA A 55 -3.79 4.19 5.95
C ALA A 55 -3.47 5.65 5.57
N ASP A 56 -2.42 6.26 6.11
CA ASP A 56 -2.10 7.67 5.87
C ASP A 56 -1.35 7.91 4.57
N ALA A 57 -0.56 6.93 4.11
CA ALA A 57 0.14 6.99 2.83
C ALA A 57 -0.71 6.33 1.73
N LYS A 58 -1.46 7.14 0.96
CA LYS A 58 -2.38 6.65 -0.08
C LYS A 58 -1.76 5.58 -0.98
N ALA A 59 -0.60 5.84 -1.58
CA ALA A 59 0.04 4.90 -2.51
C ALA A 59 0.40 3.57 -1.83
N THR A 60 0.93 3.61 -0.60
CA THR A 60 1.29 2.42 0.18
C THR A 60 0.06 1.62 0.60
N GLY A 61 -0.98 2.31 1.06
CA GLY A 61 -2.25 1.65 1.38
C GLY A 61 -2.88 1.01 0.14
N ASP A 62 -2.88 1.70 -1.00
CA ASP A 62 -3.49 1.20 -2.23
C ASP A 62 -2.74 -0.03 -2.75
N TYR A 63 -1.41 -0.01 -2.63
CA TYR A 63 -0.57 -1.16 -2.89
C TYR A 63 -0.89 -2.33 -1.94
N PHE A 64 -1.02 -2.07 -0.63
CA PHE A 64 -1.38 -3.09 0.35
C PHE A 64 -2.76 -3.70 0.07
N ASP A 65 -3.78 -2.88 -0.21
CA ASP A 65 -5.11 -3.36 -0.57
C ASP A 65 -5.10 -4.22 -1.83
N ALA A 66 -4.30 -3.84 -2.83
CA ALA A 66 -4.11 -4.64 -4.04
C ALA A 66 -3.44 -5.99 -3.72
N VAL A 67 -2.45 -6.03 -2.82
CA VAL A 67 -1.82 -7.29 -2.37
C VAL A 67 -2.83 -8.19 -1.65
N LEU A 68 -3.72 -7.63 -0.83
CA LEU A 68 -4.79 -8.39 -0.18
C LEU A 68 -5.81 -8.93 -1.18
N ALA A 69 -6.12 -8.18 -2.24
CA ALA A 69 -7.04 -8.61 -3.29
C ALA A 69 -6.52 -9.85 -4.06
N GLU A 70 -5.20 -10.04 -4.10
CA GLU A 70 -4.54 -11.23 -4.66
C GLU A 70 -4.54 -12.44 -3.69
N GLY A 71 -5.13 -12.30 -2.50
CA GLY A 71 -5.30 -13.38 -1.53
C GLY A 71 -4.17 -13.54 -0.52
N ALA A 72 -3.27 -12.57 -0.41
CA ALA A 72 -2.19 -12.60 0.57
C ALA A 72 -2.70 -12.46 2.01
N ASP A 73 -2.00 -13.08 2.97
CA ASP A 73 -2.27 -12.87 4.39
C ASP A 73 -1.96 -11.44 4.81
N ALA A 74 -2.90 -10.79 5.49
CA ALA A 74 -2.80 -9.37 5.82
C ALA A 74 -1.63 -9.04 6.74
N LYS A 75 -1.34 -9.91 7.72
CA LYS A 75 -0.24 -9.69 8.67
C LYS A 75 1.10 -9.90 7.98
N ALA A 76 1.22 -10.93 7.15
CA ALA A 76 2.42 -11.17 6.36
C ALA A 76 2.68 -10.00 5.40
N ALA A 77 1.68 -9.56 4.65
CA ALA A 77 1.82 -8.44 3.73
C ALA A 77 2.21 -7.13 4.45
N ALA A 78 1.53 -6.80 5.56
CA ALA A 78 1.89 -5.63 6.36
C ALA A 78 3.34 -5.71 6.87
N ASN A 79 3.76 -6.85 7.43
CA ASN A 79 5.12 -7.04 7.93
C ASN A 79 6.20 -6.82 6.85
N TRP A 80 5.98 -7.35 5.63
CA TRP A 80 6.93 -7.19 4.53
C TRP A 80 6.96 -5.77 3.97
N ILE A 81 5.80 -5.13 3.85
CA ILE A 81 5.70 -3.74 3.38
C ILE A 81 6.39 -2.81 4.38
N MET A 82 6.01 -2.88 5.65
CA MET A 82 6.49 -2.02 6.73
C MET A 82 7.96 -2.25 7.07
N GLY A 83 8.46 -3.48 6.87
CA GLY A 83 9.85 -3.86 7.13
C GLY A 83 10.75 -3.68 5.90
N ASP A 84 10.94 -4.78 5.16
CA ASP A 84 11.98 -4.87 4.13
C ASP A 84 11.73 -3.92 2.94
N ILE A 85 10.48 -3.77 2.48
CA ILE A 85 10.14 -2.93 1.31
C ILE A 85 10.30 -1.44 1.64
N MET A 86 9.75 -0.98 2.77
CA MET A 86 9.96 0.39 3.23
C MET A 86 11.44 0.69 3.53
N GLY A 87 12.18 -0.29 4.05
CA GLY A 87 13.63 -0.20 4.21
C GLY A 87 14.33 0.07 2.88
N TYR A 88 14.00 -0.69 1.84
CA TYR A 88 14.54 -0.50 0.50
C TYR A 88 14.14 0.85 -0.10
N MET A 89 12.85 1.23 -0.04
CA MET A 89 12.35 2.52 -0.51
C MET A 89 13.11 3.69 0.11
N LYS A 90 13.43 3.61 1.40
CA LYS A 90 14.19 4.64 2.12
C LYS A 90 15.65 4.73 1.66
N VAL A 91 16.30 3.60 1.39
CA VAL A 91 17.69 3.55 0.91
C VAL A 91 17.79 4.06 -0.51
N GLU A 92 16.93 3.57 -1.40
CA GLU A 92 16.93 3.91 -2.83
C GLU A 92 16.19 5.22 -3.14
N LYS A 93 15.54 5.82 -2.13
CA LYS A 93 14.72 7.04 -2.25
C LYS A 93 13.64 6.92 -3.32
N LYS A 94 12.98 5.77 -3.36
CA LYS A 94 11.87 5.45 -4.27
C LYS A 94 10.55 5.42 -3.52
N ALA A 95 9.48 5.84 -4.18
CA ALA A 95 8.11 5.59 -3.77
C ALA A 95 7.69 4.16 -4.17
N ILE A 96 6.60 3.67 -3.58
CA ILE A 96 6.14 2.28 -3.77
C ILE A 96 5.64 2.01 -5.19
N ASP A 97 5.15 3.05 -5.87
CA ASP A 97 4.72 3.06 -7.26
C ASP A 97 5.87 3.16 -8.27
N GLU A 98 7.10 3.40 -7.80
CA GLU A 98 8.32 3.37 -8.61
C GLU A 98 9.04 2.01 -8.58
N LEU A 99 8.54 1.06 -7.79
CA LEU A 99 9.08 -0.29 -7.68
C LEU A 99 8.56 -1.19 -8.80
N ALA A 100 9.39 -2.10 -9.28
CA ALA A 100 8.97 -3.13 -10.23
C ALA A 100 8.20 -4.28 -9.57
N LEU A 101 8.23 -4.35 -8.23
CA LEU A 101 7.49 -5.33 -7.43
C LEU A 101 6.00 -5.00 -7.43
N THR A 102 5.24 -5.62 -8.33
CA THR A 102 3.78 -5.44 -8.40
C THR A 102 3.04 -6.18 -7.28
N PRO A 103 1.80 -5.81 -6.94
CA PRO A 103 1.03 -6.49 -5.90
C PRO A 103 0.89 -8.03 -6.08
N PRO A 104 0.61 -8.55 -7.30
CA PRO A 104 0.56 -10.00 -7.53
C PRO A 104 1.88 -10.70 -7.28
N VAL A 105 3.00 -10.03 -7.57
CA VAL A 105 4.35 -10.57 -7.37
C VAL A 105 4.66 -10.70 -5.87
N LEU A 106 4.30 -9.70 -5.07
CA LEU A 106 4.44 -9.82 -3.62
C LEU A 106 3.53 -10.92 -3.06
N ALA A 107 2.28 -11.00 -3.51
CA ALA A 107 1.34 -12.05 -3.09
C ALA A 107 1.85 -13.46 -3.44
N GLU A 108 2.44 -13.65 -4.62
CA GLU A 108 3.09 -14.89 -5.03
C GLU A 108 4.26 -15.23 -4.10
N LEU A 109 5.14 -14.27 -3.79
CA LEU A 109 6.26 -14.48 -2.88
C LEU A 109 5.78 -14.91 -1.49
N LEU A 110 4.76 -14.23 -0.95
CA LEU A 110 4.17 -14.56 0.35
C LEU A 110 3.52 -15.95 0.35
N THR A 111 2.90 -16.35 -0.76
CA THR A 111 2.33 -17.69 -0.93
C THR A 111 3.42 -18.75 -0.90
N LEU A 112 4.53 -18.55 -1.61
CA LEU A 112 5.66 -19.49 -1.59
C LEU A 112 6.29 -19.63 -0.19
N ILE A 113 6.31 -18.56 0.59
CA ILE A 113 6.74 -18.61 2.00
C ILE A 113 5.75 -19.42 2.84
N ALA A 114 4.45 -19.16 2.69
CA ALA A 114 3.39 -19.85 3.44
C ALA A 114 3.34 -21.37 3.12
N GLU A 115 3.60 -21.75 1.87
CA GLU A 115 3.73 -23.14 1.43
C GLU A 115 5.01 -23.82 1.92
N GLY A 116 5.97 -23.06 2.47
CA GLY A 116 7.29 -23.57 2.85
C GLY A 116 8.21 -23.87 1.66
N THR A 117 7.80 -23.51 0.43
CA THR A 117 8.63 -23.65 -0.79
C THR A 117 9.92 -22.85 -0.65
N VAL A 118 9.85 -21.65 -0.05
CA VAL A 118 11.01 -20.84 0.31
C VAL A 118 10.97 -20.43 1.77
N SER A 119 12.14 -20.35 2.40
CA SER A 119 12.25 -19.72 3.72
C SER A 119 12.16 -18.21 3.62
N GLY A 120 11.77 -17.53 4.71
CA GLY A 120 11.80 -16.06 4.76
C GLY A 120 13.20 -15.48 4.48
N LYS A 121 14.27 -16.21 4.79
CA LYS A 121 15.64 -15.80 4.47
C LYS A 121 15.87 -15.79 2.95
N ILE A 122 15.48 -16.86 2.26
CA ILE A 122 15.60 -16.97 0.79
C ILE A 122 14.74 -15.90 0.12
N ALA A 123 13.51 -15.68 0.59
CA ALA A 123 12.65 -14.63 0.08
C ALA A 123 13.31 -13.23 0.19
N LYS A 124 14.01 -12.95 1.29
CA LYS A 124 14.77 -11.69 1.46
C LYS A 124 15.97 -11.59 0.52
N GLU A 125 16.57 -12.70 0.12
CA GLU A 125 17.64 -12.73 -0.88
C GLU A 125 17.11 -12.46 -2.30
N LEU A 126 15.86 -12.85 -2.59
CA LEU A 126 15.20 -12.58 -3.87
C LEU A 126 14.59 -11.17 -3.95
N LEU A 127 14.19 -10.60 -2.82
CA LEU A 127 13.44 -9.35 -2.75
C LEU A 127 14.12 -8.17 -3.51
N PRO A 128 15.44 -7.90 -3.39
CA PRO A 128 16.06 -6.78 -4.10
C PRO A 128 15.89 -6.84 -5.61
N GLU A 129 15.99 -8.03 -6.20
CA GLU A 129 15.80 -8.20 -7.64
C GLU A 129 14.34 -8.04 -8.04
N LEU A 130 13.40 -8.56 -7.25
CA LEU A 130 11.98 -8.36 -7.49
C LEU A 130 11.59 -6.88 -7.38
N LEU A 131 12.21 -6.13 -6.46
CA LEU A 131 12.01 -4.68 -6.31
C LEU A 131 12.53 -3.87 -7.50
N GLU A 132 13.64 -4.29 -8.10
CA GLU A 132 14.28 -3.59 -9.22
C GLU A 132 13.73 -3.98 -10.59
N LYS A 133 13.49 -5.27 -10.80
CA LYS A 133 13.18 -5.85 -12.11
C LYS A 133 11.79 -6.47 -12.19
N GLY A 134 11.16 -6.75 -11.04
CA GLY A 134 9.92 -7.52 -10.99
C GLY A 134 10.16 -8.97 -11.43
N GLY A 135 9.17 -9.56 -12.08
CA GLY A 135 9.18 -10.96 -12.52
C GLY A 135 8.43 -11.89 -11.59
N SER A 136 8.59 -13.20 -11.77
CA SER A 136 7.93 -14.23 -10.94
C SER A 136 8.89 -14.74 -9.86
N PRO A 137 8.51 -14.66 -8.57
CA PRO A 137 9.24 -15.28 -7.48
C PRO A 137 9.44 -16.77 -7.70
N ARG A 138 8.43 -17.51 -8.18
CA ARG A 138 8.56 -18.95 -8.43
C ARG A 138 9.61 -19.24 -9.51
N ALA A 139 9.61 -18.50 -10.61
CA ALA A 139 10.63 -18.65 -11.64
C ALA A 139 12.05 -18.40 -11.11
N LEU A 140 12.25 -17.37 -10.27
CA LEU A 140 13.55 -17.09 -9.65
C LEU A 140 14.00 -18.20 -8.69
N VAL A 141 13.07 -18.80 -7.96
CA VAL A 141 13.34 -19.93 -7.07
C VAL A 141 13.79 -21.15 -7.87
N ASP A 142 13.07 -21.48 -8.94
CA ASP A 142 13.34 -22.63 -9.80
C ASP A 142 14.68 -22.47 -10.54
N GLU A 143 14.95 -21.29 -11.11
CA GLU A 143 16.20 -20.98 -11.83
C GLU A 143 17.44 -21.14 -10.94
N ARG A 144 17.31 -20.77 -9.65
CA ARG A 144 18.43 -20.80 -8.70
C ARG A 144 18.51 -22.07 -7.87
N GLY A 145 17.57 -22.99 -8.05
CA GLY A 145 17.47 -24.21 -7.24
C GLY A 145 17.33 -23.91 -5.74
N LEU A 146 16.66 -22.81 -5.39
CA LEU A 146 16.51 -22.32 -4.00
C LEU A 146 15.29 -22.91 -3.30
N GLY A 147 14.56 -23.83 -3.93
CA GLY A 147 13.47 -24.55 -3.27
C GLY A 147 13.99 -25.31 -2.05
N MET A 148 13.28 -25.26 -0.93
CA MET A 148 13.64 -26.08 0.22
C MET A 148 13.50 -27.56 -0.15
N VAL A 149 14.62 -28.29 -0.16
CA VAL A 149 14.62 -29.75 -0.19
C VAL A 149 14.09 -30.21 1.16
N SER A 150 12.81 -30.57 1.20
CA SER A 150 12.23 -31.23 2.37
C SER A 150 12.54 -32.73 2.27
N ASP A 151 13.25 -33.25 3.28
CA ASP A 151 13.49 -34.67 3.55
C ASP A 151 12.30 -35.26 4.34
#